data_AF-A0A4Q7QX09-F1
#
_entry.id   AF-A0A4Q7QX09-F1
#
_cell.length_a   1.000
_cell.length_b   1.000
_cell.length_c   1.000
_cell.angle_alpha   90.00
_cell.angle_beta   90.00
_cell.angle_gamma   90.00
#
_symmetry.space_group_name_H-M   'P 1'
#
loop_
_entity.id
_entity.type
_entity.pdbx_description
1 polymer ?
#
loop_
_entity_poly.entity_id
_entity_poly.type
_entity_poly.pdbx_seq_one_letter_code
_entity_poly.pdbx_strand_id
1 'polypeptide(L)' 'MKEHVGSCEICNKDLFCMDGFFQGEIDSSGKLFCFTCYIEEKKESNE' A
#
# COMPACT_ATOMS: atom_id res chain seq x y z
N MET A 1 10.48 -12.51 -8.88
CA MET A 1 11.47 -11.40 -8.69
C MET A 1 10.91 -10.44 -7.66
N LYS A 2 11.75 -9.88 -6.77
CA LYS A 2 11.32 -8.95 -5.71
C LYS A 2 11.98 -7.59 -5.94
N GLU A 3 11.16 -6.58 -6.23
CA GLU A 3 11.62 -5.21 -6.43
C GLU A 3 11.09 -4.33 -5.30
N HIS A 4 11.96 -3.53 -4.69
CA HIS A 4 11.54 -2.55 -3.68
C HIS A 4 10.95 -1.34 -4.40
N VAL A 5 9.70 -1.00 -4.05
CA VAL A 5 8.95 0.09 -4.70
C VAL A 5 8.93 1.33 -3.81
N GLY A 6 8.89 1.14 -2.49
CA GLY A 6 8.84 2.24 -1.53
C GLY A 6 8.38 1.75 -0.16
N SER A 7 7.84 2.65 0.64
CA SER A 7 7.39 2.36 2.01
C SER A 7 5.96 2.88 2.20
N CYS A 8 5.21 2.23 3.09
CA CYS A 8 3.85 2.66 3.42
C CYS A 8 3.88 3.97 4.20
N GLU A 9 3.08 4.95 3.79
CA GLU A 9 3.01 6.28 4.41
C GLU A 9 2.48 6.26 5.87
N ILE A 10 1.81 5.18 6.29
CA ILE A 10 1.23 5.06 7.64
C ILE A 10 2.18 4.29 8.57
N CYS A 11 2.51 3.06 8.21
CA CYS A 11 3.27 2.16 9.09
C CYS A 11 4.76 2.05 8.73
N ASN A 12 5.23 2.79 7.71
CA ASN A 12 6.61 2.74 7.19
C ASN A 12 7.09 1.34 6.77
N LYS A 13 6.16 0.41 6.55
CA LYS A 13 6.49 -0.93 6.06
C LYS A 13 6.96 -0.87 4.61
N ASP A 14 8.06 -1.56 4.30
CA ASP A 14 8.53 -1.70 2.92
C ASP A 14 7.51 -2.42 2.03
N LEU A 15 7.29 -1.83 0.85
CA LEU A 15 6.40 -2.31 -0.18
C LEU A 15 7.22 -2.81 -1.36
N PHE A 16 6.84 -3.98 -1.85
CA PHE A 16 7.57 -4.67 -2.88
C PHE A 16 6.65 -5.04 -4.04
N CYS A 17 7.19 -5.03 -5.24
CA CYS A 17 6.61 -5.71 -6.39
C CYS A 17 7.15 -7.13 -6.39
N MET A 18 6.28 -8.11 -6.22
CA MET A 18 6.61 -9.53 -6.27
C MET A 18 6.03 -10.14 -7.53
N ASP A 19 6.90 -10.57 -8.44
CA ASP A 19 6.53 -11.28 -9.66
C ASP A 19 5.51 -10.51 -10.53
N GLY A 20 5.69 -9.18 -10.61
CA GLY A 20 4.82 -8.28 -11.36
C GLY A 20 3.55 -7.84 -10.61
N PHE A 21 3.40 -8.27 -9.35
CA PHE A 21 2.30 -7.88 -8.48
C PHE A 21 2.77 -6.95 -7.35
N PHE A 22 2.23 -5.74 -7.30
CA PHE A 22 2.55 -4.78 -6.25
C PHE A 22 1.84 -5.16 -4.93
N GLN A 23 2.59 -5.34 -3.85
CA GLN A 23 2.06 -5.71 -2.53
C GLN A 23 1.57 -4.50 -1.72
N GLY A 24 0.84 -3.60 -2.37
CA GLY A 24 0.26 -2.40 -1.76
C GLY A 24 -0.78 -1.76 -2.67
N GLU A 25 -1.32 -0.63 -2.23
CA GLU A 25 -2.26 0.21 -2.98
C GLU A 25 -1.67 1.62 -3.13
N ILE A 26 -2.04 2.30 -4.22
CA ILE A 26 -1.68 3.70 -4.48
C ILE A 26 -2.97 4.50 -4.43
N ASP A 27 -3.03 5.54 -3.59
CA ASP A 27 -4.22 6.42 -3.56
C ASP A 27 -4.25 7.39 -4.75
N SER A 28 -5.32 8.17 -4.85
CA SER A 28 -5.47 9.18 -5.90
C SER A 28 -4.42 10.30 -5.83
N SER A 29 -3.76 10.50 -4.69
CA SER A 29 -2.66 11.46 -4.50
C SER A 29 -1.28 10.89 -4.88
N GLY A 30 -1.19 9.60 -5.23
CA GLY A 30 0.06 8.92 -5.54
C GLY A 30 0.83 8.43 -4.30
N LYS A 31 0.21 8.41 -3.12
CA LYS A 31 0.79 7.89 -1.89
C LYS A 31 0.70 6.37 -1.82
N LEU A 32 1.72 5.76 -1.24
CA LEU A 32 1.86 4.32 -1.15
C LEU A 32 1.36 3.78 0.19
N PHE A 33 0.50 2.78 0.14
CA PHE A 33 -0.07 2.16 1.32
C PHE A 33 0.08 0.65 1.27
N CYS A 34 0.38 0.03 2.42
CA CYS A 34 0.21 -1.41 2.54
C CYS A 34 -1.28 -1.74 2.56
N PHE A 35 -1.66 -2.96 2.13
CA PHE A 35 -3.06 -3.37 2.09
C PHE A 35 -3.77 -3.23 3.45
N THR A 36 -3.08 -3.52 4.55
CA THR A 36 -3.64 -3.37 5.90
C THR A 36 -4.05 -1.92 6.16
N CYS A 37 -3.11 -0.99 6.02
CA CYS A 37 -3.35 0.44 6.25
C CYS A 37 -4.38 1.03 5.29
N TYR A 38 -4.37 0.61 4.02
CA TYR A 38 -5.34 1.08 3.04
C TYR A 38 -6.78 0.60 3.34
N ILE A 39 -6.93 -0.65 3.80
CA ILE A 39 -8.23 -1.19 4.23
C ILE A 39 -8.73 -0.46 5.48
N GLU A 40 -7.85 -0.20 6.45
CA GLU A 40 -8.20 0.55 7.66
C GLU A 40 -8.66 1.96 7.33
N GLU A 41 -7.96 2.66 6.43
CA GLU A 41 -8.36 4.01 5.98
C GLU A 41 -9.69 4.03 5.22
N LYS A 42 -9.97 3.00 4.39
CA LYS A 42 -11.23 2.91 3.62
C LYS A 42 -12.42 2.38 4.40
N LYS A 43 -12.22 1.66 5.51
CA LYS A 43 -13.33 1.14 6.34
C LYS A 43 -14.12 2.24 7.03
N GLU A 44 -13.59 3.46 7.14
CA GLU A 44 -14.32 4.63 7.64
C GLU A 44 -15.37 5.19 6.65
N SER A 45 -15.54 4.61 5.46
CA SER A 45 -16.48 5.11 4.44
C SER A 45 -17.73 4.25 4.21
N ASN A 46 -18.03 3.24 5.04
CA ASN A 46 -19.25 2.44 4.86
C ASN A 46 -19.84 1.94 6.19
N GLU A 47 -20.51 2.82 6.92
CA GLU A 47 -21.60 2.49 7.86
C GLU A 47 -22.96 2.74 7.19
#